data_AF-A0A849IGV6-F1
#
_entry.id   AF-A0A849IGV6-F1
#
_cell.length_a   1.000
_cell.length_b   1.000
_cell.length_c   1.000
_cell.angle_alpha   90.00
_cell.angle_beta   90.00
_cell.angle_gamma   90.00
#
_symmetry.space_group_name_H-M   'P 1'
#
loop_
_entity.id
_entity.type
_entity.pdbx_description
1 polymer ?
#
loop_
_entity_poly.entity_id
_entity_poly.type
_entity_poly.pdbx_seq_one_letter_code
_entity_poly.pdbx_strand_id
1 'polypeptide(L)'
;MDPIEADPKPLDPARLAAMTEPELAELRAALDDSERQLRRELAPLQARLADLAKRQAAVATERRRRERQQQLARRREVREQVKEGQAPSLRDLAEAADPPEFGEPPLAELEFLLETGGAVALGYPGARVASLQMTDGGAVATVTELGEVRRLYAQGWEFGVPARSGVRVHTPGTRLERLLEPERCFVRARSAAGPS
;
A
#
# COMPACT_ATOMS: atom_id res chain seq x y z
N MET A 1 13.91 -26.06 23.07
CA MET A 1 12.55 -25.50 23.12
C MET A 1 11.68 -26.74 23.05
N ASP A 2 11.34 -27.29 24.22
CA ASP A 2 10.63 -28.56 24.25
C ASP A 2 9.17 -28.34 23.83
N PRO A 3 8.59 -29.24 23.02
CA PRO A 3 7.23 -29.10 22.55
C PRO A 3 6.26 -29.25 23.72
N ILE A 4 5.10 -28.62 23.58
CA ILE A 4 3.92 -28.86 24.42
C ILE A 4 3.57 -30.34 24.29
N GLU A 5 4.04 -31.17 25.22
CA GLU A 5 3.74 -32.60 25.24
C GLU A 5 2.99 -32.94 26.53
N ALA A 6 1.66 -32.97 26.39
CA ALA A 6 0.77 -34.02 26.88
C ALA A 6 -0.67 -33.51 26.71
N ASP A 7 -1.36 -33.98 25.67
CA ASP A 7 -2.82 -34.02 25.73
C ASP A 7 -3.16 -34.91 26.95
N PRO A 8 -3.88 -34.40 27.97
CA PRO A 8 -4.24 -35.25 29.10
C PRO A 8 -5.09 -36.40 28.56
N LYS A 9 -4.59 -37.64 28.72
CA LYS A 9 -5.34 -38.83 28.32
C LYS A 9 -6.76 -38.73 28.87
N PRO A 10 -7.80 -38.92 28.04
CA PRO A 10 -9.17 -38.87 28.52
C PRO A 10 -9.36 -39.88 29.66
N LEU A 11 -10.11 -39.48 30.69
CA LEU A 11 -10.47 -40.38 31.79
C LEU A 11 -11.30 -41.55 31.25
N ASP A 12 -10.93 -42.76 31.62
CA ASP A 12 -11.64 -43.99 31.23
C ASP A 12 -13.01 -44.08 31.93
N PRO A 13 -14.13 -44.07 31.18
CA PRO A 13 -15.48 -44.14 31.77
C PRO A 13 -15.74 -45.41 32.58
N ALA A 14 -15.15 -46.55 32.20
CA ALA A 14 -15.32 -47.81 32.93
C ALA A 14 -14.62 -47.76 34.30
N ARG A 15 -13.49 -47.06 34.37
CA ARG A 15 -12.76 -46.80 35.62
C ARG A 15 -13.55 -45.86 36.52
N LEU A 16 -14.13 -44.79 35.97
CA LEU A 16 -14.98 -43.87 36.75
C LEU A 16 -16.21 -44.57 37.32
N ALA A 17 -16.86 -45.44 36.54
CA ALA A 17 -18.04 -46.20 36.97
C ALA A 17 -17.74 -47.21 38.10
N ALA A 18 -16.48 -47.64 38.25
CA ALA A 18 -16.05 -48.55 39.29
C ALA A 18 -15.60 -47.85 40.59
N MET A 19 -15.50 -46.50 40.59
CA MET A 19 -15.09 -45.73 41.76
C MET A 19 -16.26 -45.50 42.71
N THR A 20 -15.94 -45.44 44.00
CA THR A 20 -16.87 -45.04 45.06
C THR A 20 -17.04 -43.52 45.11
N GLU A 21 -18.12 -43.04 45.74
CA GLU A 21 -18.40 -41.60 45.87
C GLU A 21 -17.25 -40.80 46.53
N PRO A 22 -16.59 -41.29 47.60
CA PRO A 22 -15.42 -40.61 48.17
C PRO A 22 -14.24 -40.53 47.20
N GLU A 23 -13.96 -41.60 46.44
CA GLU A 23 -12.87 -41.63 45.46
C GLU A 23 -13.13 -40.66 44.29
N LEU A 24 -14.39 -40.53 43.86
CA LEU A 24 -14.78 -39.54 42.86
C LEU A 24 -14.62 -38.10 43.38
N ALA A 25 -14.97 -37.85 44.64
CA ALA A 25 -14.80 -36.54 45.28
C ALA A 25 -13.31 -36.15 45.41
N GLU A 26 -12.45 -37.09 45.79
CA GLU A 26 -11.00 -36.90 45.85
C GLU A 26 -10.39 -36.62 44.47
N LEU A 27 -10.78 -37.40 43.45
CA LEU A 27 -10.35 -37.17 42.08
C LEU A 27 -10.77 -35.79 41.58
N ARG A 28 -12.02 -35.37 41.85
CA ARG A 28 -12.53 -34.05 41.48
C ARG A 28 -11.71 -32.94 42.14
N ALA A 29 -11.44 -33.06 43.44
CA ALA A 29 -10.64 -32.08 44.17
C ALA A 29 -9.22 -31.96 43.59
N ALA A 30 -8.56 -33.08 43.28
CA ALA A 30 -7.23 -33.11 42.68
C ALA A 30 -7.20 -32.46 41.28
N LEU A 31 -8.24 -32.68 40.47
CA LEU A 31 -8.39 -32.03 39.17
C LEU A 31 -8.61 -30.52 39.30
N ASP A 32 -9.47 -30.10 40.23
CA ASP A 32 -9.72 -28.67 40.49
C ASP A 32 -8.46 -27.95 41.02
N ASP A 33 -7.64 -28.62 41.85
CA ASP A 33 -6.34 -28.12 42.30
C ASP A 33 -5.33 -28.00 41.15
N SER A 34 -5.25 -29.03 40.31
CA SER A 34 -4.39 -29.04 39.12
C SER A 34 -4.77 -27.91 38.14
N GLU A 35 -6.07 -27.70 37.91
CA GLU A 35 -6.56 -26.60 37.08
C GLU A 35 -6.20 -25.23 37.68
N ARG A 36 -6.40 -25.04 38.99
CA ARG A 36 -6.01 -23.80 39.68
C ARG A 36 -4.52 -23.53 39.57
N GLN A 37 -3.69 -24.56 39.72
CA GLN A 37 -2.24 -24.44 39.58
C GLN A 37 -1.87 -24.05 38.15
N LEU A 38 -2.41 -24.73 37.15
CA LEU A 38 -2.14 -24.41 35.74
C LEU A 38 -2.57 -22.99 35.39
N ARG A 39 -3.72 -22.53 35.88
CA ARG A 39 -4.16 -21.12 35.70
C ARG A 39 -3.20 -20.13 36.34
N ARG A 40 -2.64 -20.42 37.52
CA ARG A 40 -1.63 -19.57 38.18
C ARG A 40 -0.33 -19.52 37.38
N GLU A 41 0.09 -20.63 36.80
CA GLU A 41 1.27 -20.71 35.93
C GLU A 41 1.06 -19.98 34.60
N LEU A 42 -0.15 -20.04 34.05
CA LEU A 42 -0.51 -19.41 32.78
C LEU A 42 -0.71 -17.88 32.91
N ALA A 43 -1.20 -17.39 34.05
CA ALA A 43 -1.48 -15.98 34.29
C ALA A 43 -0.30 -15.03 33.94
N PRO A 44 0.95 -15.26 34.36
CA PRO A 44 2.08 -14.41 33.97
C PRO A 44 2.38 -14.47 32.46
N LEU A 45 2.17 -15.62 31.81
CA LEU A 45 2.36 -15.75 30.35
C LEU A 45 1.29 -14.98 29.59
N GLN A 46 0.03 -15.04 30.01
CA GLN A 46 -1.06 -14.24 29.46
C GLN A 46 -0.79 -12.73 29.61
N ALA A 47 -0.31 -12.30 30.78
CA ALA A 47 0.08 -10.91 31.01
C ALA A 47 1.21 -10.47 30.06
N ARG A 48 2.23 -11.32 29.86
CA ARG A 48 3.33 -11.05 28.91
C ARG A 48 2.83 -10.97 27.46
N LEU A 49 1.92 -11.85 27.05
CA LEU A 49 1.31 -11.81 25.71
C LEU A 49 0.53 -10.51 25.50
N ALA A 50 -0.28 -10.09 26.48
CA ALA A 50 -1.01 -8.83 26.42
C ALA A 50 -0.07 -7.61 26.30
N ASP A 51 1.04 -7.62 27.06
CA ASP A 51 2.07 -6.57 26.97
C ASP A 51 2.75 -6.54 25.60
N LEU A 52 3.12 -7.69 25.04
CA LEU A 52 3.67 -7.78 23.68
C LEU A 52 2.70 -7.25 22.63
N ALA A 53 1.42 -7.59 22.71
CA ALA A 53 0.40 -7.08 21.81
C ALA A 53 0.28 -5.54 21.90
N LYS A 54 0.34 -4.97 23.11
CA LYS A 54 0.35 -3.51 23.32
C LYS A 54 1.59 -2.86 22.69
N ARG A 55 2.77 -3.47 22.85
CA ARG A 55 4.01 -2.97 22.23
C ARG A 55 3.95 -3.03 20.70
N GLN A 56 3.42 -4.10 20.12
CA GLN A 56 3.21 -4.20 18.67
C GLN A 56 2.26 -3.12 18.16
N ALA A 57 1.16 -2.85 18.88
CA ALA A 57 0.22 -1.78 18.54
C ALA A 57 0.87 -0.39 18.60
N ALA A 58 1.72 -0.13 19.61
CA ALA A 58 2.47 1.12 19.72
C ALA A 58 3.44 1.30 18.53
N VAL A 59 4.18 0.26 18.15
CA VAL A 59 5.06 0.29 16.97
C VAL A 59 4.28 0.55 15.69
N ALA A 60 3.15 -0.15 15.48
CA ALA A 60 2.30 0.06 14.31
C ALA A 60 1.76 1.49 14.22
N THR A 61 1.39 2.07 15.37
CA THR A 61 0.91 3.46 15.46
C THR A 61 1.99 4.46 15.06
N GLU A 62 3.22 4.28 15.56
CA GLU A 62 4.34 5.15 15.22
C GLU A 62 4.75 5.02 13.75
N ARG A 63 4.73 3.82 13.17
CA ARG A 63 4.94 3.61 11.72
C ARG A 63 3.95 4.42 10.88
N ARG A 64 2.65 4.31 11.17
CA ARG A 64 1.60 5.08 10.48
C ARG A 64 1.77 6.58 10.67
N ARG A 65 2.22 7.03 11.85
CA ARG A 65 2.50 8.45 12.11
C ARG A 65 3.63 8.96 11.22
N ARG A 66 4.73 8.21 11.12
CA ARG A 66 5.88 8.56 10.28
C ARG A 66 5.52 8.56 8.79
N GLU A 67 4.78 7.56 8.34
CA GLU A 67 4.26 7.51 6.96
C GLU A 67 3.41 8.74 6.63
N ARG A 68 2.49 9.14 7.52
CA ARG A 68 1.70 10.38 7.34
C ARG A 68 2.58 11.63 7.30
N GLN A 69 3.59 11.74 8.18
CA GLN A 69 4.51 12.87 8.17
C GLN A 69 5.32 12.93 6.87
N GLN A 70 5.82 11.80 6.39
CA GLN A 70 6.52 11.70 5.11
C GLN A 70 5.62 12.10 3.94
N GLN A 71 4.36 11.64 3.92
CA GLN A 71 3.39 12.03 2.90
C GLN A 71 3.08 13.53 2.93
N LEU A 72 2.93 14.12 4.12
CA LEU A 72 2.71 15.56 4.27
C LEU A 72 3.93 16.37 3.82
N ALA A 73 5.13 15.93 4.18
CA ALA A 73 6.38 16.55 3.75
C ALA A 73 6.52 16.49 2.21
N ARG A 74 6.31 15.32 1.61
CA ARG A 74 6.30 15.13 0.14
C ARG A 74 5.27 16.02 -0.56
N ARG A 75 4.05 16.09 -0.03
CA ARG A 75 3.01 16.98 -0.58
C ARG A 75 3.37 18.46 -0.45
N ARG A 76 4.07 18.85 0.61
CA ARG A 76 4.57 20.21 0.77
C ARG A 76 5.66 20.50 -0.25
N GLU A 77 6.64 19.60 -0.38
CA GLU A 77 7.73 19.70 -1.35
C GLU A 77 7.20 19.85 -2.78
N VAL A 78 6.28 18.98 -3.21
CA VAL A 78 5.69 19.06 -4.56
C VAL A 78 4.95 20.38 -4.77
N ARG A 79 4.19 20.85 -3.77
CA ARG A 79 3.50 22.14 -3.88
C ARG A 79 4.46 23.31 -4.01
N GLU A 80 5.58 23.31 -3.28
CA GLU A 80 6.61 24.34 -3.45
C GLU A 80 7.30 24.21 -4.82
N GLN A 81 7.65 23.00 -5.28
CA GLN A 81 8.24 22.79 -6.61
C GLN A 81 7.31 23.26 -7.73
N VAL A 82 6.00 22.99 -7.63
CA VAL A 82 5.01 23.48 -8.59
C VAL A 82 4.91 25.00 -8.55
N LYS A 83 4.85 25.59 -7.34
CA LYS A 83 4.77 27.04 -7.15
C LYS A 83 6.03 27.76 -7.66
N GLU A 84 7.19 27.15 -7.51
CA GLU A 84 8.49 27.65 -7.99
C GLU A 84 8.76 27.29 -9.47
N GLY A 85 7.85 26.59 -10.15
CA GLY A 85 7.99 26.18 -11.55
C GLY A 85 9.08 25.11 -11.80
N GLN A 86 9.52 24.41 -10.76
CA GLN A 86 10.59 23.42 -10.80
C GLN A 86 10.11 21.98 -11.06
N ALA A 87 8.80 21.71 -10.90
CA ALA A 87 8.21 20.41 -11.26
C ALA A 87 7.60 20.51 -12.67
N PRO A 88 8.13 19.81 -13.68
CA PRO A 88 7.56 19.87 -15.02
C PRO A 88 6.22 19.13 -15.06
N SER A 89 5.25 19.70 -15.77
CA SER A 89 4.01 19.02 -16.13
C SER A 89 4.22 18.04 -17.29
N LEU A 90 3.25 17.15 -17.53
CA LEU A 90 3.23 16.29 -18.72
C LEU A 90 3.25 17.10 -20.01
N ARG A 91 2.61 18.29 -20.01
CA ARG A 91 2.68 19.24 -21.12
C ARG A 91 4.11 19.74 -21.33
N ASP A 92 4.75 20.23 -20.27
CA ASP A 92 6.11 20.78 -20.35
C ASP A 92 7.10 19.74 -20.85
N LEU A 93 7.00 18.50 -20.34
CA LEU A 93 7.86 17.40 -20.78
C LEU A 93 7.66 17.03 -22.25
N ALA A 94 6.43 17.12 -22.75
CA ALA A 94 6.09 16.82 -24.14
C ALA A 94 6.50 17.94 -25.10
N GLU A 95 6.41 19.21 -24.66
CA GLU A 95 6.82 20.39 -25.43
C GLU A 95 8.33 20.65 -25.43
N ALA A 96 9.03 20.21 -24.39
CA ALA A 96 10.47 20.45 -24.26
C ALA A 96 11.26 19.86 -25.45
N ALA A 97 12.07 20.72 -26.08
CA ALA A 97 12.91 20.32 -27.22
C ALA A 97 13.89 19.20 -26.85
N ASP A 98 14.52 19.31 -25.69
CA ASP A 98 15.47 18.33 -25.18
C ASP A 98 14.82 17.39 -24.13
N PRO A 99 15.28 16.13 -24.02
CA PRO A 99 14.84 15.23 -22.96
C PRO A 99 15.07 15.83 -21.56
N PRO A 100 14.22 15.51 -20.58
CA PRO A 100 14.46 15.96 -19.22
C PRO A 100 15.73 15.32 -18.65
N GLU A 101 16.30 15.90 -17.59
CA GLU A 101 17.56 15.43 -16.99
C GLU A 101 17.54 13.95 -16.56
N PHE A 102 16.37 13.43 -16.21
CA PHE A 102 16.15 12.03 -15.85
C PHE A 102 15.96 11.09 -17.06
N GLY A 103 16.14 11.58 -18.29
CA GLY A 103 15.99 10.82 -19.53
C GLY A 103 14.53 10.57 -19.93
N GLU A 104 14.31 9.56 -20.78
CA GLU A 104 12.98 9.19 -21.28
C GLU A 104 12.59 7.78 -20.80
N PRO A 105 12.41 7.56 -19.49
CA PRO A 105 12.10 6.24 -18.97
C PRO A 105 10.66 5.81 -19.31
N PRO A 106 10.34 4.52 -19.12
CA PRO A 106 8.96 4.03 -19.15
C PRO A 106 8.09 4.82 -18.17
N LEU A 107 6.83 5.09 -18.55
CA LEU A 107 5.87 5.79 -17.70
C LEU A 107 5.64 5.08 -16.35
N ALA A 108 5.87 3.76 -16.30
CA ALA A 108 5.80 2.97 -15.07
C ALA A 108 6.87 3.35 -14.02
N GLU A 109 7.99 3.92 -14.46
CA GLU A 109 9.11 4.38 -13.63
C GLU A 109 8.97 5.86 -13.22
N LEU A 110 7.89 6.52 -13.63
CA LEU A 110 7.57 7.89 -13.23
C LEU A 110 6.55 7.90 -12.09
N GLU A 111 6.49 9.04 -11.40
CA GLU A 111 5.44 9.40 -10.47
C GLU A 111 4.64 10.56 -11.04
N PHE A 112 3.31 10.42 -11.05
CA PHE A 112 2.39 11.46 -11.52
C PHE A 112 1.69 12.09 -10.32
N LEU A 113 1.71 13.42 -10.31
CA LEU A 113 1.34 14.22 -9.16
C LEU A 113 0.32 15.27 -9.58
N LEU A 114 -0.58 15.56 -8.66
CA LEU A 114 -1.50 16.69 -8.78
C LEU A 114 -0.81 17.95 -8.26
N GLU A 115 -1.35 19.11 -8.66
CA GLU A 115 -0.99 20.41 -8.09
C GLU A 115 -1.05 20.42 -6.55
N THR A 116 -1.93 19.62 -5.95
CA THR A 116 -2.07 19.47 -4.49
C THR A 116 -0.99 18.58 -3.84
N GLY A 117 -0.09 18.00 -4.63
CA GLY A 117 0.92 17.01 -4.22
C GLY A 117 0.38 15.58 -4.06
N GLY A 118 -0.90 15.34 -4.37
CA GLY A 118 -1.47 13.99 -4.35
C GLY A 118 -0.94 13.15 -5.51
N ALA A 119 -0.54 11.91 -5.25
CA ALA A 119 -0.11 10.98 -6.29
C ALA A 119 -1.31 10.36 -7.03
N VAL A 120 -1.18 10.21 -8.33
CA VAL A 120 -2.14 9.54 -9.22
C VAL A 120 -1.43 8.51 -10.10
N ALA A 121 -2.19 7.55 -10.61
CA ALA A 121 -1.72 6.60 -11.61
C ALA A 121 -2.38 6.88 -12.96
N LEU A 122 -1.66 6.62 -14.05
CA LEU A 122 -2.16 6.80 -15.41
C LEU A 122 -3.07 5.65 -15.84
N GLY A 123 -4.02 5.96 -16.73
CA GLY A 123 -4.92 4.97 -17.31
C GLY A 123 -5.98 4.45 -16.34
N TYR A 124 -6.45 3.23 -16.58
CA TYR A 124 -7.57 2.63 -15.85
C TYR A 124 -7.15 1.96 -14.53
N PRO A 125 -7.99 2.00 -13.48
CA PRO A 125 -7.77 1.24 -12.26
C PRO A 125 -7.59 -0.26 -12.55
N GLY A 126 -6.50 -0.84 -12.05
CA GLY A 126 -6.19 -2.27 -12.25
C GLY A 126 -5.46 -2.59 -13.56
N ALA A 127 -5.13 -1.59 -14.39
CA ALA A 127 -4.21 -1.79 -15.51
C ALA A 127 -2.84 -2.26 -15.00
N ARG A 128 -2.23 -3.24 -15.69
CA ARG A 128 -0.92 -3.80 -15.33
C ARG A 128 0.24 -2.85 -15.65
N VAL A 129 0.03 -1.96 -16.61
CA VAL A 129 1.06 -1.04 -17.13
C VAL A 129 0.47 0.36 -17.14
N ALA A 130 1.25 1.34 -16.69
CA ALA A 130 0.88 2.75 -16.78
C ALA A 130 0.91 3.18 -18.25
N SER A 131 -0.19 3.75 -18.73
CA SER A 131 -0.32 4.14 -20.14
C SER A 131 -1.08 5.45 -20.30
N LEU A 132 -0.71 6.23 -21.31
CA LEU A 132 -1.45 7.40 -21.79
C LEU A 132 -2.15 7.09 -23.11
N GLN A 133 -3.26 7.78 -23.37
CA GLN A 133 -3.86 7.81 -24.70
C GLN A 133 -3.45 9.11 -25.37
N MET A 134 -3.10 9.06 -26.65
CA MET A 134 -2.87 10.23 -27.48
C MET A 134 -3.65 10.09 -28.80
N THR A 135 -3.98 11.20 -29.43
CA THR A 135 -4.81 11.25 -30.64
C THR A 135 -4.35 12.34 -31.59
N ASP A 136 -4.34 12.08 -32.90
CA ASP A 136 -4.21 13.11 -33.95
C ASP A 136 -5.58 13.57 -34.50
N GLY A 137 -6.67 13.03 -33.93
CA GLY A 137 -8.05 13.29 -34.32
C GLY A 137 -8.64 12.20 -35.23
N GLY A 138 -7.80 11.44 -35.94
CA GLY A 138 -8.21 10.31 -36.78
C GLY A 138 -7.87 8.94 -36.18
N ALA A 139 -6.79 8.88 -35.39
CA ALA A 139 -6.29 7.68 -34.74
C ALA A 139 -6.05 7.91 -33.25
N VAL A 140 -5.96 6.80 -32.51
CA VAL A 140 -5.62 6.79 -31.08
C VAL A 140 -4.44 5.85 -30.85
N ALA A 141 -3.45 6.32 -30.10
CA ALA A 141 -2.28 5.56 -29.69
C ALA A 141 -2.29 5.39 -28.17
N THR A 142 -1.97 4.19 -27.69
CA THR A 142 -1.71 3.91 -26.28
C THR A 142 -0.20 3.87 -26.08
N VAL A 143 0.34 4.78 -25.27
CA VAL A 143 1.78 4.95 -25.09
C VAL A 143 2.20 4.63 -23.66
N THR A 144 3.35 3.98 -23.52
CA THR A 144 3.90 3.53 -22.22
C THR A 144 5.29 4.09 -21.93
N GLU A 145 5.86 4.85 -22.86
CA GLU A 145 7.22 5.40 -22.80
C GLU A 145 7.16 6.94 -22.91
N LEU A 146 7.99 7.66 -22.14
CA LEU A 146 8.01 9.13 -22.20
C LEU A 146 8.52 9.64 -23.56
N GLY A 147 9.53 8.99 -24.14
CA GLY A 147 10.05 9.39 -25.45
C GLY A 147 9.01 9.24 -26.57
N GLU A 148 8.11 8.25 -26.45
CA GLU A 148 7.00 8.10 -27.39
C GLU A 148 5.96 9.21 -27.25
N VAL A 149 5.63 9.60 -26.02
CA VAL A 149 4.75 10.76 -25.75
C VAL A 149 5.30 12.02 -26.43
N ARG A 150 6.57 12.33 -26.19
CA ARG A 150 7.27 13.49 -26.78
C ARG A 150 7.27 13.46 -28.30
N ARG A 151 7.59 12.29 -28.88
CA ARG A 151 7.62 12.09 -30.33
C ARG A 151 6.25 12.31 -30.98
N LEU A 152 5.19 11.70 -30.43
CA LEU A 152 3.83 11.88 -30.96
C LEU A 152 3.36 13.32 -30.78
N TYR A 153 3.64 13.93 -29.63
CA TYR A 153 3.29 15.31 -29.35
C TYR A 153 3.94 16.27 -30.36
N ALA A 154 5.23 16.09 -30.68
CA ALA A 154 5.93 16.86 -31.71
C ALA A 154 5.35 16.67 -33.13
N GLN A 155 4.65 15.56 -33.38
CA GLN A 155 3.92 15.30 -34.63
C GLN A 155 2.51 15.90 -34.65
N GLY A 156 2.13 16.64 -33.60
CA GLY A 156 0.81 17.27 -33.48
C GLY A 156 -0.25 16.39 -32.83
N TRP A 157 0.13 15.28 -32.20
CA TRP A 157 -0.81 14.47 -31.41
C TRP A 157 -1.12 15.15 -30.08
N GLU A 158 -2.38 15.07 -29.66
CA GLU A 158 -2.88 15.62 -28.41
C GLU A 158 -3.09 14.53 -27.36
N PHE A 159 -3.07 14.90 -26.08
CA PHE A 159 -3.39 13.98 -24.99
C PHE A 159 -4.89 13.65 -24.96
N GLY A 160 -5.20 12.37 -24.85
CA GLY A 160 -6.55 11.85 -24.73
C GLY A 160 -7.00 11.08 -25.97
N VAL A 161 -8.29 11.12 -26.25
CA VAL A 161 -8.94 10.47 -27.40
C VAL A 161 -9.87 11.47 -28.10
N PRO A 162 -10.33 11.21 -29.34
CA PRO A 162 -11.28 12.09 -30.01
C PRO A 162 -12.49 12.42 -29.12
N ALA A 163 -12.84 13.70 -29.06
CA ALA A 163 -13.90 14.26 -28.22
C ALA A 163 -13.71 14.15 -26.69
N ARG A 164 -12.59 13.58 -26.20
CA ARG A 164 -12.25 13.55 -24.77
C ARG A 164 -10.75 13.80 -24.60
N SER A 165 -10.40 15.08 -24.58
CA SER A 165 -9.05 15.55 -24.33
C SER A 165 -8.64 15.35 -22.86
N GLY A 166 -7.33 15.24 -22.66
CA GLY A 166 -6.71 15.19 -21.34
C GLY A 166 -6.17 13.82 -20.96
N VAL A 167 -5.43 13.83 -19.86
CA VAL A 167 -4.74 12.70 -19.28
C VAL A 167 -5.69 11.95 -18.36
N ARG A 168 -6.00 10.70 -18.71
CA ARG A 168 -6.78 9.83 -17.83
C ARG A 168 -5.93 9.37 -16.65
N VAL A 169 -6.43 9.65 -15.44
CA VAL A 169 -5.79 9.23 -14.19
C VAL A 169 -6.78 8.61 -13.23
N HIS A 170 -6.25 7.88 -12.25
CA HIS A 170 -7.01 7.40 -11.10
C HIS A 170 -6.21 7.53 -9.80
N THR A 171 -6.93 7.59 -8.68
CA THR A 171 -6.30 7.56 -7.35
C THR A 171 -5.93 6.11 -6.99
N PRO A 172 -4.65 5.81 -6.70
CA PRO A 172 -4.20 4.45 -6.38
C PRO A 172 -5.00 3.81 -5.24
N GLY A 173 -5.35 2.54 -5.40
CA GLY A 173 -6.19 1.80 -4.43
C GLY A 173 -7.68 2.13 -4.49
N THR A 174 -8.12 2.96 -5.44
CA THR A 174 -9.53 3.29 -5.65
C THR A 174 -9.94 3.04 -7.11
N ARG A 175 -11.25 3.03 -7.38
CA ARG A 175 -11.81 3.02 -8.73
C ARG A 175 -12.21 4.42 -9.23
N LEU A 176 -11.76 5.48 -8.55
CA LEU A 176 -12.10 6.85 -8.89
C LEU A 176 -11.19 7.33 -10.03
N GLU A 177 -11.79 7.53 -11.20
CA GLU A 177 -11.15 8.03 -12.41
C GLU A 177 -11.51 9.49 -12.67
N ARG A 178 -10.59 10.19 -13.35
CA ARG A 178 -10.87 11.51 -13.92
C ARG A 178 -9.95 11.80 -15.10
N LEU A 179 -10.36 12.77 -15.93
CA LEU A 179 -9.49 13.39 -16.93
C LEU A 179 -8.85 14.63 -16.31
N LEU A 180 -7.56 14.79 -16.53
CA LEU A 180 -6.79 15.97 -16.14
C LEU A 180 -6.28 16.69 -17.37
N GLU A 181 -6.20 18.01 -17.28
CA GLU A 181 -5.40 18.82 -18.19
C GLU A 181 -3.92 18.39 -18.06
N PRO A 182 -3.19 18.17 -19.17
CA PRO A 182 -1.78 17.75 -19.13
C PRO A 182 -0.87 18.67 -18.31
N GLU A 183 -1.18 19.98 -18.30
CA GLU A 183 -0.49 21.04 -17.56
C GLU A 183 -0.67 20.89 -16.04
N ARG A 184 -1.69 20.15 -15.61
CA ARG A 184 -2.03 19.92 -14.19
C ARG A 184 -1.63 18.52 -13.71
N CYS A 185 -0.89 17.79 -14.53
CA CYS A 185 -0.31 16.50 -14.22
C CYS A 185 1.21 16.64 -14.14
N PHE A 186 1.73 16.81 -12.93
CA PHE A 186 3.15 17.00 -12.68
C PHE A 186 3.88 15.67 -12.63
N VAL A 187 5.11 15.65 -13.12
CA VAL A 187 5.89 14.42 -13.28
C VAL A 187 7.18 14.51 -12.50
N ARG A 188 7.52 13.41 -11.84
CA ARG A 188 8.83 13.24 -11.20
C ARG A 188 9.37 11.85 -11.51
N ALA A 189 10.67 11.73 -11.72
CA ALA A 189 11.33 10.44 -11.75
C ALA A 189 11.11 9.73 -10.41
N ARG A 190 10.73 8.45 -10.44
CA ARG A 190 10.63 7.68 -9.20
C ARG A 190 12.05 7.52 -8.65
N SER A 191 12.35 8.15 -7.52
CA SER A 191 13.61 7.88 -6.83
C SER A 191 13.69 6.38 -6.55
N ALA A 192 14.82 5.76 -6.89
CA ALA A 192 15.15 4.38 -6.51
C ALA A 192 15.35 4.30 -4.99
N ALA A 193 14.27 4.45 -4.21
CA ALA A 193 14.29 4.41 -2.76
C ALA A 193 12.90 4.06 -2.23
N GLY A 194 12.72 2.78 -1.87
CA GLY A 194 11.60 2.27 -1.08
C GLY A 194 11.78 0.77 -0.86
N PRO A 195 12.06 0.32 0.38
CA PRO A 195 12.59 -1.02 0.65
C PRO A 195 11.54 -2.11 0.46
N SER A 196 12.00 -3.29 0.04
CA SER A 196 11.32 -4.58 0.22
C SER A 196 10.98 -4.85 1.68
#